data_AF-A0A7C6Q277-F1
#
_entry.id   AF-A0A7C6Q277-F1
#
_cell.length_a   1.000
_cell.length_b   1.000
_cell.length_c   1.000
_cell.angle_alpha   90.00
_cell.angle_beta   90.00
_cell.angle_gamma   90.00
#
_symmetry.space_group_name_H-M   'P 1'
#
loop_
_entity.id
_entity.type
_entity.pdbx_description
1 polymer ?
#
loop_
_entity_poly.entity_id
_entity_poly.type
_entity_poly.pdbx_seq_one_letter_code
_entity_poly.pdbx_strand_id
1 'polypeptide(L)'
;MKHSKNEKGFTLIELMVVVIIIGILAAVAVPRFTNAADKARKEARNAQKKLIETAVQIYYAAEGKWPTSDGKADENGTQIDFEKLADYLDSVEPKDPQDGSQITASVTNKGDIKINWDPDSAGE
;
A
#
# COMPACT_ATOMS: atom_id res chain seq x y z
N MET A 1 8.44 -22.07 64.27
CA MET A 1 9.07 -21.89 62.94
C MET A 1 8.43 -20.69 62.29
N LYS A 2 9.17 -19.59 62.08
CA LYS A 2 8.61 -18.33 61.56
C LYS A 2 9.44 -17.87 60.36
N HIS A 3 8.89 -18.07 59.17
CA HIS A 3 9.35 -17.42 57.95
C HIS A 3 8.38 -16.28 57.65
N SER A 4 8.73 -15.06 58.06
CA SER A 4 8.04 -13.86 57.58
C SER A 4 8.65 -13.50 56.23
N LYS A 5 7.94 -13.75 55.13
CA LYS A 5 8.32 -13.24 53.81
C LYS A 5 8.25 -11.72 53.86
N ASN A 6 9.36 -11.07 53.57
CA ASN A 6 9.49 -9.62 53.52
C ASN A 6 8.93 -9.16 52.16
N GLU A 7 7.62 -8.92 52.10
CA GLU A 7 6.98 -8.41 50.88
C GLU A 7 7.31 -6.91 50.73
N LYS A 8 8.32 -6.62 49.89
CA LYS A 8 8.66 -5.26 49.50
C LYS A 8 7.60 -4.78 48.48
N GLY A 9 6.78 -3.82 48.89
CA GLY A 9 5.83 -3.15 47.99
C GLY A 9 6.56 -2.27 46.97
N PHE A 10 6.01 -2.17 45.76
CA PHE A 10 6.49 -1.31 44.68
C PHE A 10 6.28 0.17 45.05
N THR A 11 7.26 1.04 44.80
CA THR A 11 7.10 2.46 45.10
C THR A 11 6.37 3.18 43.98
N LEU A 12 5.54 4.18 44.31
CA LEU A 12 4.88 5.01 43.29
C LEU A 12 5.91 5.75 42.42
N ILE A 13 7.05 6.14 43.00
CA ILE A 13 8.12 6.83 42.27
C ILE A 13 8.79 5.92 41.23
N GLU A 14 8.97 4.62 41.51
CA GLU A 14 9.47 3.67 40.50
C GLU A 14 8.53 3.58 39.31
N LEU A 15 7.21 3.51 39.56
CA LEU A 15 6.25 3.47 38.47
C LEU A 15 6.25 4.78 37.66
N MET A 16 6.37 5.94 38.33
CA MET A 16 6.43 7.25 37.68
C MET A 16 7.64 7.39 36.75
N VAL A 17 8.83 7.00 37.19
CA VAL A 17 10.04 7.09 36.36
C VAL A 17 9.92 6.19 35.13
N VAL A 18 9.33 5.00 35.27
CA VAL A 18 9.12 4.06 34.16
C VAL A 18 8.20 4.64 33.09
N VAL A 19 7.05 5.22 33.47
CA VAL A 19 6.12 5.81 32.48
C VAL A 19 6.71 7.04 31.79
N ILE A 20 7.56 7.82 32.48
CA ILE A 20 8.29 8.95 31.88
C ILE A 20 9.26 8.44 30.82
N ILE A 21 10.06 7.41 31.13
CA ILE A 21 11.01 6.83 30.18
C ILE A 21 10.28 6.25 28.97
N ILE A 22 9.19 5.49 29.18
CA ILE A 22 8.37 4.94 28.08
C ILE A 22 7.77 6.08 27.25
N GLY A 23 7.30 7.16 27.87
CA GLY A 23 6.77 8.34 27.17
C GLY A 23 7.79 8.99 26.24
N ILE A 24 9.03 9.18 26.71
CA ILE A 24 10.12 9.73 25.88
C ILE A 24 10.46 8.80 24.71
N LEU A 25 10.57 7.49 24.98
CA LEU A 25 10.86 6.50 23.95
C LEU A 25 9.74 6.44 22.91
N ALA A 26 8.47 6.44 23.33
CA ALA A 26 7.31 6.44 22.45
C ALA A 26 7.25 7.71 21.57
N ALA A 27 7.53 8.88 22.14
CA ALA A 27 7.54 10.15 21.41
C ALA A 27 8.53 10.16 20.22
N VAL A 28 9.65 9.46 20.33
CA VAL A 28 10.64 9.33 19.24
C VAL A 28 10.33 8.13 18.33
N ALA A 29 9.85 7.02 18.89
CA ALA A 29 9.63 5.78 18.16
C ALA A 29 8.42 5.85 17.22
N VAL A 30 7.30 6.42 17.67
CA VAL A 30 6.05 6.51 16.90
C VAL A 30 6.23 7.24 15.56
N PRO A 31 6.76 8.49 15.50
CA PRO A 31 6.91 9.19 14.21
C PRO A 31 7.91 8.49 13.28
N ARG A 32 8.93 7.83 13.84
CA ARG A 32 9.88 7.04 13.02
C ARG A 32 9.21 5.83 12.39
N PHE A 33 8.38 5.12 13.17
CA PHE A 33 7.65 3.96 12.69
C PHE A 33 6.62 4.33 11.62
N THR A 34 5.83 5.40 11.84
CA THR A 34 4.84 5.86 10.85
C THR A 34 5.51 6.25 9.53
N ASN A 35 6.61 7.02 9.59
CA ASN A 35 7.36 7.40 8.38
C ASN A 35 7.93 6.19 7.63
N ALA A 36 8.40 5.16 8.36
CA ALA A 36 8.89 3.94 7.75
C ALA A 36 7.77 3.13 7.09
N ALA A 37 6.61 3.03 7.73
CA ALA A 37 5.43 2.37 7.18
C ALA A 37 4.93 3.09 5.91
N ASP A 38 4.85 4.42 5.92
CA ASP A 38 4.42 5.21 4.76
C ASP A 38 5.40 5.10 3.59
N LYS A 39 6.71 5.08 3.88
CA LYS A 39 7.72 4.80 2.86
C LYS A 39 7.53 3.40 2.27
N ALA A 40 7.34 2.38 3.09
CA ALA A 40 7.13 1.01 2.61
C ALA A 40 5.89 0.90 1.72
N ARG A 41 4.78 1.56 2.09
CA ARG A 41 3.55 1.63 1.27
C ARG A 41 3.80 2.30 -0.07
N LYS A 42 4.53 3.42 -0.09
CA LYS A 42 4.88 4.12 -1.33
C LYS A 42 5.73 3.26 -2.26
N GLU A 43 6.72 2.56 -1.72
CA GLU A 43 7.55 1.64 -2.51
C GLU A 43 6.74 0.46 -3.04
N ALA A 44 5.82 -0.09 -2.24
CA ALA A 44 4.91 -1.15 -2.68
C ALA A 44 4.00 -0.68 -3.83
N ARG A 45 3.43 0.53 -3.76
CA ARG A 45 2.66 1.13 -4.85
C ARG A 45 3.50 1.31 -6.12
N ASN A 46 4.74 1.79 -5.99
CA ASN A 46 5.64 1.92 -7.14
C ASN A 46 5.97 0.57 -7.80
N ALA A 47 6.21 -0.47 -6.99
CA ALA A 47 6.48 -1.81 -7.49
C ALA A 47 5.27 -2.40 -8.22
N GLN A 48 4.08 -2.30 -7.62
CA GLN A 48 2.82 -2.70 -8.24
C GLN A 48 2.55 -1.94 -9.55
N LYS A 49 2.80 -0.62 -9.57
CA LYS A 49 2.69 0.17 -10.79
C LYS A 49 3.52 -0.39 -11.93
N LYS A 50 4.80 -0.66 -11.66
CA LYS A 50 5.71 -1.21 -12.65
C LYS A 50 5.28 -2.61 -13.13
N LEU A 51 4.72 -3.44 -12.25
CA LEU A 51 4.17 -4.75 -12.61
C LEU A 51 3.01 -4.60 -13.59
N ILE A 52 2.05 -3.72 -13.30
CA ILE A 52 0.90 -3.46 -14.20
C ILE A 52 1.38 -2.89 -15.53
N GLU A 53 2.30 -1.92 -15.52
CA GLU A 53 2.88 -1.37 -16.75
C GLU A 53 3.50 -2.45 -17.63
N THR A 54 4.26 -3.36 -17.01
CA THR A 54 4.88 -4.48 -17.71
C THR A 54 3.83 -5.44 -18.27
N ALA A 55 2.81 -5.80 -17.49
CA ALA A 55 1.74 -6.69 -17.94
C ALA A 55 0.95 -6.10 -19.12
N VAL A 56 0.59 -4.82 -19.06
CA VAL A 56 -0.10 -4.11 -20.15
C VAL A 56 0.76 -4.08 -21.41
N GLN A 57 2.07 -3.84 -21.28
CA GLN A 57 2.99 -3.84 -22.42
C GLN A 57 3.11 -5.23 -23.06
N ILE A 58 3.20 -6.29 -22.25
CA ILE A 58 3.25 -7.67 -22.75
C ILE A 58 1.93 -8.02 -23.45
N TYR A 59 0.78 -7.68 -22.85
CA TYR A 59 -0.54 -7.89 -23.46
C TYR A 59 -0.62 -7.19 -24.82
N TYR A 60 -0.23 -5.91 -24.89
CA TYR A 60 -0.25 -5.16 -26.15
C TYR A 60 0.68 -5.76 -27.20
N ALA A 61 1.86 -6.27 -26.80
CA ALA A 61 2.78 -6.94 -27.70
C ALA A 61 2.24 -8.28 -28.22
N ALA A 62 1.44 -9.00 -27.43
CA ALA A 62 0.84 -10.28 -27.82
C ALA A 62 -0.41 -10.09 -28.70
N GLU A 63 -1.33 -9.21 -28.29
CA GLU A 63 -2.67 -9.08 -28.88
C GLU A 63 -2.79 -7.93 -29.89
N GLY A 64 -1.81 -7.01 -29.92
CA GLY A 64 -1.86 -5.78 -30.72
C GLY A 64 -2.99 -4.82 -30.32
N LYS A 65 -3.54 -5.00 -29.12
CA LYS A 65 -4.68 -4.25 -28.57
C LYS A 65 -4.39 -3.85 -27.15
N TRP A 66 -5.01 -2.77 -26.70
CA TRP A 66 -4.95 -2.38 -25.29
C TRP A 66 -5.83 -3.31 -24.44
N PRO A 67 -5.49 -3.59 -23.18
CA PRO A 67 -6.32 -4.38 -22.27
C PRO A 67 -7.48 -3.54 -21.75
N THR A 68 -8.35 -3.08 -22.65
CA THR A 68 -9.57 -2.31 -22.38
C THR A 68 -10.76 -3.07 -22.98
N SER A 69 -11.99 -2.70 -22.64
CA SER A 69 -13.20 -3.40 -23.12
C SER A 69 -13.20 -3.61 -24.64
N ASP A 70 -12.88 -2.56 -25.41
CA ASP A 70 -12.91 -2.56 -26.87
C ASP A 70 -11.52 -2.71 -27.54
N GLY A 71 -10.47 -2.94 -26.75
CA GLY A 71 -9.11 -3.10 -27.27
C GLY A 71 -8.43 -1.81 -27.71
N LYS A 72 -9.02 -0.65 -27.42
CA LYS A 72 -8.57 0.69 -27.82
C LYS A 72 -8.32 1.58 -26.60
N ALA A 73 -7.46 2.57 -26.77
CA ALA A 73 -7.21 3.60 -25.78
C ALA A 73 -7.37 4.98 -26.44
N ASP A 74 -7.90 5.95 -25.71
CA ASP A 74 -8.03 7.34 -26.13
C ASP A 74 -6.97 8.24 -25.47
N GLU A 75 -6.99 9.53 -25.78
CA GLU A 75 -6.05 10.50 -25.19
C GLU A 75 -6.38 10.88 -23.73
N ASN A 76 -7.61 10.62 -23.29
CA ASN A 76 -8.10 10.99 -21.96
C ASN A 76 -7.80 9.90 -20.91
N GLY A 77 -7.46 8.70 -21.36
CA GLY A 77 -7.21 7.52 -20.54
C GLY A 77 -8.44 6.63 -20.52
N THR A 78 -8.32 5.45 -21.13
CA THR A 78 -9.37 4.43 -21.13
C THR A 78 -9.09 3.42 -20.02
N GLN A 79 -10.13 3.03 -19.28
CA GLN A 79 -10.00 2.10 -18.17
C GLN A 79 -9.49 0.73 -18.62
N ILE A 80 -8.49 0.21 -17.89
CA ILE A 80 -7.93 -1.12 -18.08
C ILE A 80 -8.88 -2.14 -17.46
N ASP A 81 -9.14 -3.19 -18.24
CA ASP A 81 -9.85 -4.38 -17.83
C ASP A 81 -8.82 -5.40 -17.29
N PHE A 82 -8.74 -5.51 -15.96
CA PHE A 82 -7.76 -6.38 -15.30
C PHE A 82 -8.03 -7.87 -15.53
N GLU A 83 -9.25 -8.28 -15.89
CA GLU A 83 -9.54 -9.68 -16.23
C GLU A 83 -8.74 -10.11 -17.47
N LYS A 84 -8.53 -9.18 -18.42
CA LYS A 84 -7.70 -9.44 -19.61
C LYS A 84 -6.21 -9.55 -19.30
N LEU A 85 -5.79 -9.12 -18.11
CA LEU A 85 -4.41 -9.22 -17.63
C LEU A 85 -4.18 -10.42 -16.71
N ALA A 86 -5.19 -11.27 -16.48
CA ALA A 86 -5.12 -12.40 -15.55
C ALA A 86 -3.99 -13.40 -15.90
N ASP A 87 -3.67 -13.57 -17.18
CA ASP A 87 -2.57 -14.44 -17.62
C ASP A 87 -1.18 -13.80 -17.49
N TYR A 88 -1.13 -12.49 -17.23
CA TYR A 88 0.10 -11.69 -17.17
C TYR A 88 0.41 -11.18 -15.76
N LEU A 89 -0.50 -11.37 -14.80
CA LEU A 89 -0.39 -10.93 -13.41
C LEU A 89 -0.66 -12.11 -12.46
N ASP A 90 0.22 -12.28 -11.47
CA ASP A 90 0.04 -13.32 -10.43
C ASP A 90 -1.21 -13.10 -9.55
N SER A 91 -1.75 -11.88 -9.53
CA SER A 91 -2.98 -11.52 -8.82
C SER A 91 -3.84 -10.64 -9.71
N VAL A 92 -5.02 -11.15 -10.06
CA VAL A 92 -5.95 -10.54 -11.02
C VAL A 92 -6.46 -9.17 -10.56
N GLU A 93 -6.45 -8.91 -9.25
CA GLU A 93 -6.87 -7.63 -8.68
C GLU A 93 -5.79 -7.08 -7.75
N PRO A 94 -4.90 -6.19 -8.23
CA PRO A 94 -4.01 -5.47 -7.35
C PRO A 94 -4.84 -4.60 -6.37
N LYS A 95 -4.38 -4.55 -5.12
CA LYS A 95 -5.02 -3.80 -4.03
C LYS A 95 -4.06 -2.78 -3.46
N ASP A 96 -4.58 -1.65 -2.97
CA ASP A 96 -3.73 -0.63 -2.35
C ASP A 96 -3.05 -1.21 -1.07
N PRO A 97 -1.72 -1.11 -0.94
CA PRO A 97 -0.98 -1.54 0.25
C PRO A 97 -1.36 -0.87 1.57
N GLN A 98 -2.11 0.23 1.53
CA GLN A 98 -2.50 1.05 2.68
C GLN A 98 -3.76 0.53 3.37
N ASP A 99 -4.80 0.21 2.62
CA ASP A 99 -6.14 -0.14 3.11
C ASP A 99 -6.73 -1.41 2.46
N GLY A 100 -6.11 -1.94 1.39
CA GLY A 100 -6.60 -3.08 0.64
C GLY A 100 -7.73 -2.76 -0.35
N SER A 101 -7.99 -1.47 -0.61
CA SER A 101 -8.98 -1.01 -1.58
C SER A 101 -8.60 -1.44 -3.00
N GLN A 102 -9.62 -1.66 -3.85
CA GLN A 102 -9.38 -1.94 -5.26
C GLN A 102 -8.81 -0.70 -5.95
N ILE A 103 -7.83 -0.92 -6.83
CA ILE A 103 -7.28 0.15 -7.66
C ILE A 103 -7.88 0.10 -9.06
N THR A 104 -8.01 1.26 -9.70
CA THR A 104 -8.32 1.32 -11.13
C THR A 104 -7.09 1.77 -11.89
N ALA A 105 -6.93 1.30 -13.12
CA ALA A 105 -5.87 1.77 -13.99
C ALA A 105 -6.48 2.25 -15.31
N SER A 106 -5.87 3.26 -15.92
CA SER A 106 -6.21 3.74 -17.25
C SER A 106 -4.97 3.81 -18.12
N VAL A 107 -5.17 3.55 -19.42
CA VAL A 107 -4.13 3.63 -20.44
C VAL A 107 -4.52 4.64 -21.50
N THR A 108 -3.57 5.47 -21.92
CA THR A 108 -3.76 6.41 -23.04
C THR A 108 -3.37 5.77 -24.37
N ASN A 109 -3.78 6.38 -25.48
CA ASN A 109 -3.36 5.99 -26.83
C ASN A 109 -1.85 6.06 -27.07
N LYS A 110 -1.10 6.74 -26.19
CA LYS A 110 0.38 6.81 -26.20
C LYS A 110 1.03 5.72 -25.35
N GLY A 111 0.23 4.89 -24.66
CA GLY A 111 0.71 3.87 -23.74
C GLY A 111 1.06 4.40 -22.35
N ASP A 112 0.68 5.64 -22.01
CA ASP A 112 0.84 6.16 -20.65
C ASP A 112 -0.17 5.48 -19.74
N ILE A 113 0.31 4.84 -18.68
CA ILE A 113 -0.54 4.15 -17.71
C ILE A 113 -0.63 4.98 -16.43
N LYS A 114 -1.87 5.28 -16.03
CA LYS A 114 -2.19 5.95 -14.78
C LYS A 114 -2.89 4.96 -13.87
N ILE A 115 -2.43 4.86 -12.63
CA ILE A 115 -3.10 4.06 -11.60
C ILE A 115 -3.77 5.04 -10.64
N ASN A 116 -5.06 4.85 -10.44
CA ASN A 116 -5.80 5.49 -9.39
C ASN A 116 -5.80 4.60 -8.14
N TRP A 117 -5.10 5.08 -7.12
CA TRP A 117 -4.94 4.42 -5.82
C TRP A 117 -6.09 4.71 -4.86
N ASP A 118 -6.90 5.72 -5.19
CA ASP A 118 -8.07 6.12 -4.41
C ASP A 118 -9.28 6.22 -5.34
N PRO A 119 -10.07 5.15 -5.48
CA PRO A 119 -11.23 5.13 -6.37
C PRO A 119 -12.31 6.15 -5.97
N ASP A 120 -12.37 6.60 -4.71
CA ASP A 120 -13.35 7.56 -4.20
C ASP A 120 -12.89 9.03 -4.35
N SER A 121 -11.61 9.29 -4.62
CA SER A 121 -11.07 10.64 -4.88
C SER A 121 -11.41 11.24 -6.25
N ALA A 122 -12.14 10.54 -7.11
CA ALA A 122 -12.50 11.04 -8.45
C ALA A 122 -13.53 12.20 -8.43
N GLY A 123 -13.78 12.83 -7.28
CA GLY A 123 -14.87 13.79 -7.06
C GLY A 123 -14.55 15.01 -6.18
N GLU A 124 -13.28 15.34 -5.89
CA GLU A 124 -12.89 16.65 -5.32
C GLU A 124 -12.01 17.47 -6.27
#